data_AF-V4Y529-F1
#
_entry.id   AF-V4Y529-F1
#
_cell.length_a   1.000
_cell.length_b   1.000
_cell.length_c   1.000
_cell.angle_alpha   90.00
_cell.angle_beta   90.00
_cell.angle_gamma   90.00
#
_symmetry.space_group_name_H-M   'P 1'
#
loop_
_entity.id
_entity.type
_entity.pdbx_description
1 polymer ?
#
loop_
_entity_poly.entity_id
_entity_poly.type
_entity_poly.pdbx_seq_one_letter_code
_entity_poly.pdbx_strand_id
1 'polypeptide(L)'
;MAAPNSGGLSIPVPADRRLYWALFLNSQLLVGVLYVALTAASVASLRLVAYAALWINVGVWVVANSRPNLTAVSTRTRRRALLVATGYFAALAIAGGLVGVGSEVASGLRIAPLPPGYGPALIYASDAVTINLQPNYLVGYAALAYLVYVTVIDAAGSAAAGL
;
A
#
# COMPACT_ATOMS: atom_id res chain seq x y z
N MET A 1 -51.04 -33.06 -8.00
CA MET A 1 -50.02 -32.08 -8.46
C MET A 1 -48.75 -32.34 -7.68
N ALA A 2 -47.75 -32.96 -8.29
CA ALA A 2 -46.45 -33.22 -7.67
C ALA A 2 -45.53 -32.00 -7.86
N ALA A 3 -44.87 -31.54 -6.79
CA ALA A 3 -43.88 -30.48 -6.85
C ALA A 3 -42.56 -31.02 -7.46
N PRO A 4 -41.87 -30.28 -8.34
CA PRO A 4 -40.60 -30.71 -8.89
C PRO A 4 -39.48 -30.60 -7.83
N ASN A 5 -38.83 -31.73 -7.55
CA ASN A 5 -37.62 -31.81 -6.75
C ASN A 5 -36.49 -31.05 -7.45
N SER A 6 -36.21 -29.83 -7.00
CA SER A 6 -35.02 -29.06 -7.41
C SER A 6 -33.80 -29.61 -6.68
N GLY A 7 -33.40 -30.84 -7.02
CA GLY A 7 -32.16 -31.49 -6.58
C GLY A 7 -30.93 -30.88 -7.26
N GLY A 8 -30.79 -29.55 -7.20
CA GLY A 8 -29.57 -28.88 -7.61
C GLY A 8 -28.44 -29.32 -6.69
N LEU A 9 -27.41 -29.94 -7.25
CA LEU A 9 -26.12 -30.14 -6.61
C LEU A 9 -25.60 -28.80 -6.08
N SER A 10 -25.84 -28.51 -4.81
CA SER A 10 -25.14 -27.47 -4.09
C SER A 10 -23.73 -27.98 -3.85
N ILE A 11 -22.83 -27.76 -4.80
CA ILE A 11 -21.39 -27.85 -4.51
C ILE A 11 -21.15 -26.76 -3.46
N PRO A 12 -20.79 -27.10 -2.21
CA PRO A 12 -20.37 -26.11 -1.26
C PRO A 12 -19.04 -25.61 -1.79
N VAL A 13 -19.06 -24.53 -2.57
CA VAL A 13 -17.83 -23.82 -2.90
C VAL A 13 -17.36 -23.29 -1.56
N PRO A 14 -16.21 -23.74 -1.02
CA PRO A 14 -15.70 -23.20 0.21
C PRO A 14 -15.21 -21.79 -0.12
N ALA A 15 -16.12 -20.82 -0.16
CA ALA A 15 -15.79 -19.39 -0.27
C ALA A 15 -15.30 -18.88 1.08
N ASP A 16 -14.49 -19.68 1.74
CA ASP A 16 -13.96 -19.43 3.05
C ASP A 16 -12.88 -18.37 2.89
N ARG A 17 -12.79 -17.44 3.84
CA ARG A 17 -11.69 -16.45 3.91
C ARG A 17 -10.30 -17.10 3.73
N ARG A 18 -10.15 -18.38 4.11
CA ARG A 18 -8.94 -19.20 3.94
C ARG A 18 -8.58 -19.45 2.47
N LEU A 19 -9.56 -19.77 1.61
CA LEU A 19 -9.33 -20.00 0.18
C LEU A 19 -8.86 -18.72 -0.51
N TYR A 20 -9.47 -17.57 -0.19
CA TYR A 20 -9.05 -16.28 -0.73
C TYR A 20 -7.61 -15.93 -0.35
N TRP A 21 -7.23 -16.12 0.92
CA TRP A 21 -5.86 -15.91 1.36
C TRP A 21 -4.87 -16.88 0.71
N ALA A 22 -5.24 -18.15 0.58
CA ALA A 22 -4.41 -19.15 -0.09
C ALA A 22 -4.18 -18.77 -1.56
N LEU A 23 -5.23 -18.44 -2.31
CA LEU A 23 -5.13 -18.01 -3.70
C LEU A 23 -4.27 -16.76 -3.83
N PHE A 24 -4.52 -15.75 -2.99
CA PHE A 24 -3.76 -14.51 -2.99
C PHE A 24 -2.26 -14.74 -2.77
N LEU A 25 -1.88 -15.50 -1.73
CA LEU A 25 -0.48 -15.80 -1.43
C LEU A 25 0.18 -16.62 -2.54
N ASN A 26 -0.52 -17.64 -3.07
CA ASN A 26 -0.02 -18.46 -4.18
C ASN A 26 0.16 -17.63 -5.45
N SER A 27 -0.74 -16.68 -5.75
CA SER A 27 -0.59 -15.77 -6.88
C SER A 27 0.63 -14.86 -6.72
N GLN A 28 0.92 -14.35 -5.51
CA GLN A 28 2.12 -13.55 -5.26
C GLN A 28 3.40 -14.37 -5.47
N LEU A 29 3.44 -15.60 -4.96
CA LEU A 29 4.56 -16.53 -5.16
C LEU A 29 4.74 -16.86 -6.63
N LEU A 30 3.65 -17.17 -7.34
CA LEU A 30 3.66 -17.47 -8.77
C LEU A 30 4.24 -16.30 -9.58
N VAL A 31 3.80 -15.06 -9.31
CA VAL A 31 4.35 -13.87 -9.97
C VAL A 31 5.86 -13.74 -9.73
N GLY A 32 6.32 -13.98 -8.49
CA GLY A 32 7.75 -13.97 -8.16
C GLY A 32 8.56 -15.03 -8.92
N VAL A 33 8.04 -16.26 -8.99
CA VAL A 33 8.66 -17.37 -9.73
C VAL A 33 8.69 -17.07 -11.23
N LEU A 34 7.57 -16.63 -11.82
CA LEU A 34 7.49 -16.27 -13.23
C LEU A 34 8.45 -15.12 -13.57
N TYR A 35 8.62 -14.13 -12.69
CA TYR A 35 9.57 -13.05 -12.91
C TYR A 35 11.01 -13.57 -13.04
N VAL A 36 11.43 -14.47 -12.15
CA VAL A 36 12.78 -15.07 -12.23
C VAL A 36 12.90 -16.01 -13.43
N ALA A 37 11.87 -16.79 -13.74
CA ALA A 37 11.90 -17.75 -14.85
C ALA A 37 11.91 -17.08 -16.23
N LEU A 38 11.27 -15.91 -16.37
CA LEU A 38 11.08 -15.22 -17.65
C LEU A 38 12.08 -14.08 -17.89
N THR A 39 12.98 -13.81 -16.94
CA THR A 39 13.97 -12.73 -17.06
C THR A 39 15.35 -13.20 -16.62
N ALA A 40 16.40 -12.42 -16.88
CA ALA A 40 17.75 -12.69 -16.35
C ALA A 40 17.89 -12.38 -14.84
N ALA A 41 16.79 -12.38 -14.08
CA ALA A 41 16.77 -12.04 -12.67
C ALA A 41 17.35 -13.17 -11.80
N SER A 42 17.95 -12.80 -10.67
CA SER A 42 18.51 -13.74 -9.70
C SER A 42 17.59 -13.92 -8.49
N VAL A 43 17.93 -14.83 -7.59
CA VAL A 43 17.23 -15.02 -6.30
C VAL A 43 17.24 -13.73 -5.46
N ALA A 44 18.26 -12.87 -5.58
CA ALA A 44 18.28 -11.58 -4.91
C ALA A 44 17.14 -10.66 -5.40
N SER A 45 16.71 -10.80 -6.65
CA SER A 45 15.57 -10.08 -7.21
C SER A 45 14.22 -10.59 -6.65
N LEU A 46 14.13 -11.88 -6.28
CA LEU A 46 12.94 -12.44 -5.66
C LEU A 46 12.66 -11.80 -4.29
N ARG A 47 13.73 -11.53 -3.52
CA ARG A 47 13.63 -10.77 -2.26
C ARG A 47 13.03 -9.38 -2.48
N LEU A 48 13.44 -8.68 -3.54
CA LEU A 48 12.89 -7.35 -3.85
C LEU A 48 11.39 -7.45 -4.16
N VAL A 49 10.99 -8.37 -5.03
CA VAL A 49 9.57 -8.59 -5.38
C VAL A 49 8.76 -8.97 -4.12
N ALA A 50 9.30 -9.81 -3.25
CA ALA A 50 8.64 -10.19 -1.99
C ALA A 50 8.48 -8.98 -1.06
N TYR A 51 9.49 -8.11 -0.95
CA TYR A 51 9.38 -6.87 -0.16
C TYR A 51 8.35 -5.91 -0.74
N ALA A 52 8.29 -5.75 -2.05
CA ALA A 52 7.28 -4.89 -2.69
C ALA A 52 5.86 -5.45 -2.46
N ALA A 53 5.68 -6.76 -2.63
CA ALA A 53 4.42 -7.42 -2.32
C ALA A 53 4.03 -7.21 -0.85
N LEU A 54 4.97 -7.38 0.09
CA LEU A 54 4.70 -7.17 1.52
C LEU A 54 4.19 -5.74 1.79
N TRP A 55 4.93 -4.73 1.32
CA TRP A 55 4.57 -3.32 1.54
C TRP A 55 3.20 -2.96 0.98
N ILE A 56 2.90 -3.41 -0.24
CA ILE A 56 1.61 -3.13 -0.89
C ILE A 56 0.48 -3.84 -0.14
N ASN A 57 0.62 -5.14 0.10
CA ASN A 57 -0.47 -5.96 0.65
C ASN A 57 -0.74 -5.62 2.11
N VAL A 58 0.31 -5.46 2.93
CA VAL A 58 0.17 -5.03 4.32
C VAL A 58 -0.35 -3.59 4.38
N GLY A 59 0.15 -2.69 3.53
CA GLY A 59 -0.32 -1.30 3.48
C GLY A 59 -1.81 -1.20 3.16
N VAL A 60 -2.28 -1.90 2.12
CA VAL A 60 -3.69 -1.96 1.76
C VAL A 60 -4.52 -2.60 2.88
N TRP A 61 -4.05 -3.69 3.48
CA TRP A 61 -4.74 -4.35 4.59
C TRP A 61 -4.90 -3.41 5.79
N VAL A 62 -3.84 -2.72 6.19
CA VAL A 62 -3.86 -1.73 7.27
C VAL A 62 -4.89 -0.65 7.00
N VAL A 63 -4.90 -0.07 5.80
CA VAL A 63 -5.86 1.00 5.45
C VAL A 63 -7.30 0.46 5.44
N ALA A 64 -7.52 -0.73 4.91
CA ALA A 64 -8.85 -1.35 4.85
C ALA A 64 -9.39 -1.75 6.23
N ASN A 65 -8.51 -2.07 7.19
CA ASN A 65 -8.89 -2.61 8.49
C ASN A 65 -8.79 -1.61 9.64
N SER A 66 -8.09 -0.49 9.49
CA SER A 66 -7.99 0.53 10.55
C SER A 66 -9.12 1.55 10.41
N ARG A 67 -9.92 1.73 11.47
CA ARG A 67 -11.08 2.64 11.48
C ARG A 67 -10.98 3.62 12.65
N PRO A 68 -10.62 4.90 12.40
CA PRO A 68 -10.53 5.90 13.45
C PRO A 68 -11.91 6.32 13.94
N ASN A 69 -12.05 6.60 15.24
CA ASN A 69 -13.33 7.07 15.80
C ASN A 69 -13.53 8.57 15.55
N LEU A 70 -14.05 8.92 14.37
CA LEU A 70 -14.20 10.31 13.98
C LEU A 70 -15.24 11.07 14.81
N THR A 71 -16.29 10.41 15.33
CA THR A 71 -17.36 11.10 16.10
C THR A 71 -16.89 11.59 17.46
N ALA A 72 -15.83 11.00 18.01
CA ALA A 72 -15.23 11.39 19.28
C ALA A 72 -14.41 12.70 19.22
N VAL A 73 -14.18 13.27 18.03
CA VAL A 73 -13.29 14.44 17.88
C VAL A 73 -13.85 15.54 16.97
N SER A 74 -13.48 16.79 17.30
CA SER A 74 -13.86 17.99 16.53
C SER A 74 -13.21 18.04 15.15
N THR A 75 -13.81 18.80 14.22
CA THR A 75 -13.25 19.06 12.88
C THR A 75 -11.85 19.68 12.93
N ARG A 76 -11.58 20.54 13.92
CA ARG A 76 -10.25 21.16 14.11
C ARG A 76 -9.20 20.12 14.44
N THR A 77 -9.52 19.15 15.31
CA THR A 77 -8.64 18.03 15.64
C THR A 77 -8.36 17.17 14.41
N ARG A 78 -9.39 16.87 13.61
CA ARG A 78 -9.21 16.10 12.36
C ARG A 78 -8.26 16.78 11.38
N ARG A 79 -8.38 18.12 11.21
CA ARG A 79 -7.45 18.90 10.35
C ARG A 79 -6.01 18.86 10.87
N ARG A 80 -5.82 18.96 12.18
CA ARG A 80 -4.49 18.85 12.81
C ARG A 80 -3.90 17.46 12.63
N ALA A 81 -4.69 16.40 12.84
CA ALA A 81 -4.28 15.02 12.60
C ALA A 81 -3.85 14.82 11.14
N LEU A 82 -4.61 15.35 10.19
CA LEU A 82 -4.26 15.32 8.77
C LEU A 82 -2.93 16.03 8.50
N LEU A 83 -2.73 17.22 9.07
CA LEU A 83 -1.48 17.97 8.92
C LEU A 83 -0.28 17.19 9.45
N VAL A 84 -0.40 16.54 10.61
CA VAL A 84 0.64 15.69 11.18
C VAL A 84 0.93 14.49 10.28
N ALA A 85 -0.10 13.81 9.81
CA ALA A 85 0.04 12.67 8.90
C ALA A 85 0.68 13.04 7.56
N THR A 86 0.28 14.18 6.96
CA THR A 86 0.88 14.70 5.74
C THR A 86 2.34 15.11 5.95
N GLY A 87 2.67 15.72 7.09
CA GLY A 87 4.05 16.05 7.45
C GLY A 87 4.91 14.78 7.59
N TYR A 88 4.37 13.74 8.23
CA TYR A 88 5.03 12.44 8.34
C TYR A 88 5.23 11.78 6.98
N PHE A 89 4.22 11.80 6.10
CA PHE A 89 4.35 11.31 4.73
C PHE A 89 5.43 12.06 3.96
N ALA A 90 5.48 13.40 4.07
CA ALA A 90 6.50 14.20 3.41
C ALA A 90 7.91 13.86 3.91
N ALA A 91 8.08 13.66 5.23
CA ALA A 91 9.34 13.23 5.80
C ALA A 91 9.78 11.86 5.26
N LEU A 92 8.86 10.89 5.18
CA LEU A 92 9.14 9.59 4.56
C LEU A 92 9.45 9.70 3.07
N ALA A 93 8.73 10.55 2.33
CA ALA A 93 8.95 10.74 0.91
C ALA A 93 10.35 11.29 0.61
N ILE A 94 10.84 12.21 1.45
CA ILE A 94 12.19 12.76 1.35
C ILE A 94 13.23 11.72 1.79
N ALA A 95 13.07 11.14 2.98
CA ALA A 95 14.03 10.17 3.52
C ALA A 95 14.13 8.88 2.69
N GLY A 96 13.00 8.45 2.12
CA GLY A 96 12.90 7.28 1.24
C GLY A 96 13.24 7.56 -0.22
N GLY A 97 13.59 8.80 -0.57
CA GLY A 97 14.04 9.17 -1.91
C GLY A 97 12.95 9.27 -2.98
N LEU A 98 11.66 9.31 -2.61
CA LEU A 98 10.59 9.63 -3.55
C LEU A 98 10.65 11.09 -4.00
N VAL A 99 11.15 11.98 -3.13
CA VAL A 99 11.39 13.39 -3.45
C VAL A 99 12.81 13.73 -3.03
N GLY A 100 13.59 14.29 -3.95
CA GLY A 100 14.97 14.69 -3.71
C GLY A 100 15.29 16.03 -4.36
N VAL A 101 16.51 16.50 -4.13
CA VAL A 101 17.06 17.67 -4.82
C VAL A 101 17.33 17.36 -6.29
N GLY A 102 17.12 18.35 -7.14
CA GLY A 102 17.43 18.29 -8.57
C GLY A 102 18.93 18.29 -8.86
N SER A 103 19.27 18.12 -10.14
CA SER A 103 20.65 18.21 -10.63
C SER A 103 20.69 18.85 -12.00
N GLU A 104 21.78 19.55 -12.34
CA GLU A 104 21.94 20.26 -13.63
C GLU A 104 21.93 19.33 -14.87
N VAL A 105 22.03 18.01 -14.67
CA VAL A 105 21.99 16.99 -15.73
C VAL A 105 20.56 16.48 -16.01
N ALA A 106 19.52 17.18 -15.54
CA ALA A 106 18.19 16.59 -15.39
C ALA A 106 17.45 16.26 -16.69
N SER A 107 16.88 15.05 -16.72
CA SER A 107 15.95 14.56 -17.74
C SER A 107 14.51 14.59 -17.22
N GLY A 108 13.55 15.05 -18.04
CA GLY A 108 12.13 15.22 -17.67
C GLY A 108 11.35 13.94 -17.31
N LEU A 109 10.03 13.97 -17.51
CA LEU A 109 9.14 12.87 -17.10
C LEU A 109 9.40 11.59 -17.91
N ARG A 110 9.58 10.47 -17.22
CA ARG A 110 9.74 9.14 -17.82
C ARG A 110 9.10 8.04 -16.98
N ILE A 111 8.82 6.91 -17.63
CA ILE A 111 8.34 5.70 -16.98
C ILE A 111 9.45 4.66 -17.03
N ALA A 112 9.83 4.12 -15.87
CA ALA A 112 10.86 3.10 -15.77
C ALA A 112 10.24 1.71 -15.54
N PRO A 113 10.55 0.71 -16.37
CA PRO A 113 10.23 -0.68 -16.07
C PRO A 113 11.17 -1.16 -14.96
N LEU A 114 10.59 -1.43 -13.80
CA LEU A 114 11.28 -1.96 -12.62
C LEU A 114 10.68 -3.33 -12.26
N PRO A 115 11.33 -4.12 -11.38
CA PRO A 115 10.76 -5.36 -10.89
C PRO A 115 9.32 -5.18 -10.38
N PRO A 116 8.47 -6.22 -10.44
CA PRO A 116 7.09 -6.16 -9.99
C PRO A 116 6.94 -5.51 -8.60
N GLY A 117 6.00 -4.57 -8.49
CA GLY A 117 5.73 -3.77 -7.29
C GLY A 117 6.65 -2.55 -7.09
N TYR A 118 7.78 -2.45 -7.80
CA TYR A 118 8.55 -1.21 -7.94
C TYR A 118 8.22 -0.45 -9.22
N GLY A 119 7.75 -1.15 -10.26
CA GLY A 119 7.40 -0.57 -11.55
C GLY A 119 5.94 -0.85 -11.99
N PRO A 120 5.44 -0.16 -13.03
CA PRO A 120 6.09 0.96 -13.73
C PRO A 120 6.27 2.16 -12.79
N ALA A 121 7.50 2.66 -12.66
CA ALA A 121 7.80 3.78 -11.80
C ALA A 121 7.73 5.08 -12.58
N LEU A 122 7.06 6.08 -12.02
CA LEU A 122 7.02 7.42 -12.59
C LEU A 122 8.21 8.21 -12.04
N ILE A 123 9.10 8.62 -12.93
CA ILE A 123 10.31 9.35 -12.58
C ILE A 123 10.26 10.71 -13.27
N TYR A 124 10.45 11.78 -12.50
CA TYR A 124 10.62 13.13 -13.00
C TYR A 124 11.90 13.68 -12.41
N ALA A 125 12.77 14.25 -13.24
CA ALA A 125 13.90 15.03 -12.76
C ALA A 125 13.89 16.41 -13.42
N SER A 126 14.22 17.42 -12.62
CA SER A 126 14.56 18.76 -13.05
C SER A 126 15.84 19.22 -12.36
N ASP A 127 16.29 20.42 -12.71
CA ASP A 127 17.36 21.14 -12.04
C ASP A 127 17.08 21.39 -10.55
N ALA A 128 15.82 21.58 -10.17
CA ALA A 128 15.40 21.87 -8.80
C ALA A 128 14.95 20.65 -8.00
N VAL A 129 14.25 19.68 -8.61
CA VAL A 129 13.63 18.56 -7.88
C VAL A 129 13.71 17.24 -8.64
N THR A 130 13.87 16.15 -7.90
CA THR A 130 13.68 14.79 -8.41
C THR A 130 12.50 14.14 -7.71
N ILE A 131 11.68 13.44 -8.49
CA ILE A 131 10.53 12.68 -8.00
C ILE A 131 10.63 11.24 -8.55
N ASN A 132 10.66 10.26 -7.65
CA ASN A 132 10.75 8.83 -7.97
C ASN A 132 9.59 8.08 -7.33
N LEU A 133 8.46 7.98 -8.05
CA LEU A 133 7.27 7.32 -7.53
C LEU A 133 7.33 5.83 -7.82
N GLN A 134 7.75 5.07 -6.81
CA GLN A 134 7.71 3.61 -6.80
C GLN A 134 6.44 3.15 -6.07
N PRO A 135 5.61 2.26 -6.67
CA PRO A 135 4.31 1.89 -6.10
C PRO A 135 4.39 1.35 -4.67
N ASN A 136 5.35 0.48 -4.36
CA ASN A 136 5.45 -0.09 -3.02
C ASN A 136 5.77 0.95 -1.94
N TYR A 137 6.68 1.91 -2.19
CA TYR A 137 6.96 2.97 -1.23
C TYR A 137 5.79 3.93 -1.11
N LEU A 138 5.13 4.27 -2.23
CA LEU A 138 3.96 5.15 -2.21
C LEU A 138 2.83 4.56 -1.34
N VAL A 139 2.47 3.30 -1.59
CA VAL A 139 1.43 2.60 -0.80
C VAL A 139 1.86 2.44 0.65
N GLY A 140 3.11 2.03 0.88
CA GLY A 140 3.65 1.83 2.21
C GLY A 140 3.66 3.09 3.07
N TYR A 141 4.19 4.19 2.53
CA TYR A 141 4.30 5.45 3.26
C TYR A 141 2.93 6.08 3.47
N ALA A 142 2.01 5.95 2.50
CA ALA A 142 0.63 6.37 2.68
C ALA A 142 -0.07 5.58 3.79
N ALA A 143 0.13 4.26 3.87
CA ALA A 143 -0.43 3.44 4.93
C ALA A 143 0.13 3.82 6.32
N LEU A 144 1.44 4.07 6.42
CA LEU A 144 2.05 4.52 7.67
C LEU A 144 1.55 5.91 8.09
N ALA A 145 1.44 6.85 7.14
CA ALA A 145 0.85 8.16 7.40
C ALA A 145 -0.62 8.07 7.83
N TYR A 146 -1.38 7.16 7.23
CA TYR A 146 -2.76 6.89 7.64
C TYR A 146 -2.83 6.34 9.07
N LEU A 147 -1.92 5.44 9.45
CA LEU A 147 -1.84 4.98 10.84
C LEU A 147 -1.54 6.12 11.81
N VAL A 148 -0.61 7.02 11.47
CA VAL A 148 -0.36 8.23 12.29
C VAL A 148 -1.62 9.07 12.44
N TYR A 149 -2.38 9.27 11.36
CA TYR A 149 -3.69 9.95 11.44
C TYR A 149 -4.63 9.24 12.42
N VAL A 150 -4.78 7.91 12.29
CA VAL A 150 -5.64 7.10 13.19
C VAL A 150 -5.20 7.26 14.65
N THR A 151 -3.90 7.12 14.92
CA THR A 151 -3.35 7.25 16.29
C THR A 151 -3.64 8.62 16.89
N VAL A 152 -3.50 9.70 16.14
CA VAL A 152 -3.79 11.06 16.64
C VAL A 152 -5.28 11.23 16.95
N ILE A 153 -6.17 10.71 16.10
CA ILE A 153 -7.62 10.76 16.33
C ILE A 153 -8.00 10.01 17.60
N ASP A 154 -7.53 8.77 17.74
CA ASP A 154 -7.89 7.91 18.86
C ASP A 154 -7.32 8.46 20.18
N ALA A 155 -6.07 8.94 20.18
CA ALA A 155 -5.46 9.57 21.34
C ALA A 155 -6.22 10.84 21.79
N ALA A 156 -6.64 11.68 20.84
CA ALA A 156 -7.40 12.89 21.15
C ALA A 156 -8.82 12.58 21.63
N GLY A 157 -9.46 11.54 21.08
CA GLY A 157 -10.79 11.10 21.52
C GLY A 157 -10.76 10.50 22.93
N SER A 158 -9.76 9.67 23.25
CA SER A 158 -9.58 9.11 24.59
C SER A 158 -9.30 10.18 25.64
N ALA A 159 -8.49 11.19 25.30
CA ALA A 159 -8.22 12.31 26.21
C ALA A 159 -9.48 13.14 26.50
N ALA A 160 -10.37 13.31 25.52
CA ALA A 160 -11.62 14.04 25.70
C ALA A 160 -12.68 13.26 26.51
N ALA A 161 -12.66 11.93 26.48
CA ALA A 161 -13.60 11.10 27.24
C ALA A 161 -13.22 10.91 28.73
N GLY A 162 -11.97 11.21 29.09
CA GLY A 162 -11.48 11.14 30.47
C GLY A 162 -11.55 12.46 31.27
N LEU A 163 -12.00 13.54 30.62
CA LEU A 163 -12.31 14.84 31.22
C LEU A 163 -13.83 14.97 31.41
#